data_AF-A0A3D8PNX0-F1
#
_entry.id   AF-A0A3D8PNX0-F1
#
_cell.length_a   1.000
_cell.length_b   1.000
_cell.length_c   1.000
_cell.angle_alpha   90.00
_cell.angle_beta   90.00
_cell.angle_gamma   90.00
#
_symmetry.space_group_name_H-M   'P 1'
#
loop_
_entity.id
_entity.type
_entity.pdbx_description
1 polymer ?
#
loop_
_entity_poly.entity_id
_entity_poly.type
_entity_poly.pdbx_seq_one_letter_code
_entity_poly.pdbx_strand_id
1 'polypeptide(L)'
;MAKTLFEIKQGLEGYVGKRLELTANGGRRKTIVRSGVLAETYPSVFIVELDQDENAFERVSYSYADVLTETVELNFLDERNKGLLVEQ
;
A
#
# COMPACT_ATOMS: atom_id res chain seq x y z
N MET A 1 -19.02 1.26 6.04
CA MET A 1 -18.48 1.47 7.40
C MET A 1 -17.14 2.16 7.22
N ALA A 2 -16.90 3.30 7.87
CA ALA A 2 -15.59 3.97 7.78
C ALA A 2 -14.56 3.10 8.51
N LYS A 3 -13.42 2.82 7.87
CA LYS A 3 -12.30 2.14 8.53
C LYS A 3 -11.65 3.11 9.52
N THR A 4 -11.21 2.60 10.66
CA THR A 4 -10.38 3.32 11.62
C THR A 4 -8.90 3.17 11.28
N LEU A 5 -8.06 4.09 11.76
CA LEU A 5 -6.60 3.96 11.63
C LEU A 5 -6.08 2.64 12.23
N PHE A 6 -6.73 2.17 13.30
CA PHE A 6 -6.39 0.90 13.94
C PHE A 6 -6.68 -0.30 13.03
N GLU A 7 -7.84 -0.34 12.37
CA GLU A 7 -8.20 -1.41 11.42
C GLU A 7 -7.29 -1.42 10.20
N ILE A 8 -6.89 -0.24 9.69
CA ILE A 8 -5.93 -0.12 8.58
C ILE A 8 -4.58 -0.69 9.01
N LYS A 9 -4.07 -0.28 10.18
CA LYS A 9 -2.81 -0.79 10.74
C LYS A 9 -2.81 -2.31 10.89
N GLN A 10 -3.85 -2.85 11.55
CA GLN A 10 -3.99 -4.30 11.74
C GLN A 10 -4.08 -5.06 10.43
N GLY A 11 -4.77 -4.50 9.42
CA GLY A 11 -4.80 -5.06 8.08
C GLY A 11 -3.40 -5.16 7.48
N LEU A 12 -2.63 -4.06 7.52
CA LEU A 12 -1.29 -4.01 6.94
C LEU A 12 -0.27 -4.92 7.66
N GLU A 13 -0.38 -5.08 8.98
CA GLU A 13 0.47 -6.00 9.73
C GLU A 13 0.39 -7.44 9.18
N GLY A 14 -0.77 -7.86 8.66
CA GLY A 14 -0.96 -9.16 8.02
C GLY A 14 -0.35 -9.32 6.62
N TYR A 15 0.05 -8.21 5.99
CA TYR A 15 0.65 -8.21 4.64
C TYR A 15 2.14 -7.86 4.64
N VAL A 16 2.78 -7.77 5.81
CA VAL A 16 4.24 -7.55 5.87
C VAL A 16 4.97 -8.66 5.12
N GLY A 17 5.94 -8.28 4.29
CA GLY A 17 6.67 -9.13 3.36
C GLY A 17 5.93 -9.42 2.04
N LYS A 18 4.73 -8.87 1.82
CA LYS A 18 3.96 -9.08 0.59
C LYS A 18 4.21 -7.98 -0.43
N ARG A 19 4.17 -8.37 -1.70
CA ARG A 19 4.32 -7.47 -2.84
C ARG A 19 3.04 -6.65 -3.05
N LEU A 20 3.22 -5.38 -3.37
CA LEU A 20 2.13 -4.45 -3.63
C LEU A 20 2.50 -3.43 -4.71
N GLU A 21 1.46 -2.87 -5.32
CA GLU A 21 1.52 -1.63 -6.07
C GLU A 21 0.92 -0.52 -5.19
N LEU A 22 1.60 0.61 -5.10
CA LEU A 22 1.11 1.80 -4.40
C LEU A 22 0.83 2.91 -5.41
N THR A 23 -0.30 3.59 -5.21
CA THR A 23 -0.69 4.78 -5.97
C THR A 23 -0.79 5.95 -5.01
N ALA A 24 0.03 6.98 -5.21
CA ALA A 24 0.07 8.16 -4.35
C ALA A 24 -0.27 9.45 -5.12
N ASN A 25 -1.12 10.28 -4.52
CA ASN A 25 -1.55 11.57 -5.03
C ASN A 25 -0.52 12.66 -4.65
N GLY A 26 0.51 12.82 -5.48
CA GLY A 26 1.63 13.75 -5.26
C GLY A 26 1.33 15.23 -5.53
N GLY A 27 0.06 15.62 -5.66
CA GLY A 27 -0.37 17.02 -5.85
C GLY A 27 -1.29 17.23 -7.06
N ARG A 28 -1.40 18.50 -7.51
CA ARG A 28 -2.52 19.00 -8.35
C ARG A 28 -2.77 18.26 -9.68
N ARG A 29 -1.81 17.50 -10.23
CA ARG A 29 -1.99 16.71 -11.47
C ARG A 29 -1.05 15.49 -11.54
N LYS A 30 -0.49 15.04 -10.41
CA LYS A 30 0.55 14.01 -10.42
C LYS A 30 0.14 12.83 -9.55
N THR A 31 -0.22 11.75 -10.23
CA THR A 31 -0.37 10.42 -9.62
C THR A 31 0.94 9.67 -9.83
N ILE A 32 1.46 9.07 -8.78
CA ILE A 32 2.68 8.26 -8.81
C ILE A 32 2.27 6.83 -8.52
N VAL A 33 2.59 5.92 -9.42
CA VAL A 33 2.39 4.47 -9.24
C VAL A 33 3.76 3.82 -9.09
N ARG A 34 3.94 2.98 -8.07
CA ARG A 34 5.20 2.28 -7.80
C ARG A 34 4.96 0.87 -7.28
N SER A 35 5.83 -0.05 -7.66
CA SER A 35 5.84 -1.42 -7.15
C SER A 35 6.86 -1.58 -6.02
N GLY A 36 6.55 -2.47 -5.09
CA GLY A 36 7.45 -2.79 -3.99
C GLY A 36 6.92 -3.88 -3.06
N VAL A 37 7.54 -3.97 -1.89
CA VAL A 37 7.17 -4.91 -0.82
C VAL A 37 6.85 -4.12 0.45
N LEU A 38 5.75 -4.45 1.12
CA LEU A 38 5.48 -3.92 2.46
C LEU A 38 6.53 -4.47 3.42
N ALA A 39 7.51 -3.66 3.81
CA ALA A 39 8.65 -4.13 4.57
C ALA A 39 8.37 -4.16 6.08
N GLU A 40 7.80 -3.08 6.61
CA GLU A 40 7.69 -2.88 8.06
C GLU A 40 6.46 -2.03 8.41
N THR A 41 5.93 -2.22 9.61
CA THR A 41 4.85 -1.39 10.18
C THR A 41 5.26 -0.84 11.54
N TYR A 42 4.98 0.43 11.77
CA TYR A 42 5.27 1.17 13.01
C TYR A 42 3.98 1.79 13.58
N PRO A 43 3.96 2.36 14.80
CA PRO A 43 2.75 2.90 15.39
C PRO A 43 2.01 3.95 14.54
N SER A 44 2.71 4.73 13.72
CA SER A 44 2.12 5.83 12.95
C SER A 44 2.30 5.71 11.43
N VAL A 45 3.24 4.87 10.98
CA VAL A 45 3.62 4.76 9.56
C VAL A 45 3.92 3.30 9.21
N PHE A 46 3.94 3.01 7.92
CA PHE A 46 4.47 1.76 7.37
C PHE A 46 5.52 2.07 6.30
N ILE A 47 6.40 1.11 6.05
CA ILE A 47 7.53 1.23 5.12
C ILE A 47 7.30 0.31 3.94
N VAL A 48 7.47 0.83 2.73
CA VAL A 48 7.52 0.05 1.49
C VAL A 48 8.93 0.14 0.93
N GLU A 49 9.53 -1.02 0.69
CA GLU A 49 10.77 -1.13 -0.08
C GLU A 49 10.40 -1.18 -1.56
N LEU A 50 10.95 -0.26 -2.35
CA LEU A 50 10.58 -0.06 -3.74
C LEU A 50 11.49 -0.85 -4.68
N ASP A 51 10.92 -1.30 -5.80
CA ASP A 51 11.70 -1.93 -6.87
C ASP A 51 12.68 -0.88 -7.46
N GLN A 52 13.99 -1.14 -7.37
CA GLN A 52 15.04 -0.16 -7.69
C GLN A 52 15.23 0.10 -9.19
N ASP A 53 14.80 -0.82 -10.05
CA ASP A 53 14.86 -0.64 -11.51
C ASP A 53 14.00 0.56 -11.98
N GLU A 54 13.03 0.99 -11.18
CA GLU A 54 12.05 2.04 -11.54
C GLU A 54 12.13 3.28 -10.64
N ASN A 55 12.96 3.29 -9.59
CA ASN A 55 12.90 4.31 -8.54
C ASN A 55 14.29 4.76 -8.05
N ALA A 56 14.49 6.08 -7.92
CA ALA A 56 15.72 6.67 -7.38
C ALA A 56 15.89 6.52 -5.85
N PHE A 57 14.89 5.98 -5.16
CA PHE A 57 14.88 5.80 -3.70
C PHE A 57 14.51 4.36 -3.38
N GLU A 58 15.23 3.77 -2.42
CA GLU A 58 15.05 2.38 -2.00
C GLU A 58 13.81 2.16 -1.13
N ARG A 59 13.43 3.14 -0.29
CA ARG A 59 12.32 3.02 0.66
C ARG A 59 11.46 4.27 0.70
N VAL A 60 10.16 4.08 0.94
CA VAL A 60 9.21 5.15 1.23
C VAL A 60 8.39 4.80 2.47
N SER A 61 7.95 5.84 3.17
CA SER A 61 7.06 5.71 4.33
C SER A 61 5.77 6.47 4.11
N TYR A 62 4.65 5.87 4.48
CA TYR A 62 3.33 6.51 4.49
C TYR A 62 2.63 6.28 5.82
N SER A 63 1.72 7.18 6.19
CA SER A 63 0.91 7.04 7.39
C SER A 63 -0.36 6.26 7.13
N TYR A 64 -0.97 5.72 8.18
CA TYR A 64 -2.31 5.11 8.08
C TYR A 64 -3.39 6.12 7.71
N ALA A 65 -3.16 7.40 8.02
CA ALA A 65 -4.05 8.48 7.63
C ALA A 65 -4.02 8.72 6.11
N ASP A 66 -2.87 8.49 5.46
CA ASP A 66 -2.77 8.60 4.00
C ASP A 66 -3.66 7.58 3.28
N VAL A 67 -3.72 6.37 3.82
CA VAL A 67 -4.64 5.32 3.32
C VAL A 67 -6.09 5.67 3.65
N LEU A 68 -6.34 6.16 4.87
CA LEU A 68 -7.70 6.56 5.29
C LEU A 68 -8.27 7.70 4.45
N THR A 69 -7.42 8.63 4.02
CA THR A 69 -7.80 9.82 3.25
C THR A 69 -7.61 9.66 1.75
N GLU A 70 -7.31 8.44 1.28
CA GLU A 70 -7.16 8.10 -0.14
C GLU A 70 -6.06 8.93 -0.83
N THR A 71 -5.11 9.47 -0.06
CA THR A 71 -3.90 10.09 -0.63
C THR A 71 -2.91 9.03 -1.09
N VAL A 72 -3.03 7.82 -0.52
CA VAL A 72 -2.28 6.61 -0.89
C VAL A 72 -3.22 5.42 -0.97
N GLU A 73 -3.21 4.74 -2.10
CA GLU A 73 -3.90 3.46 -2.31
C GLU A 73 -2.87 2.34 -2.41
N LEU A 74 -3.21 1.17 -1.84
CA LEU A 74 -2.35 -0.02 -1.81
C LEU A 74 -3.08 -1.19 -2.44
N ASN A 75 -2.45 -1.86 -3.40
CA ASN A 75 -2.97 -3.04 -4.08
C ASN A 75 -1.99 -4.20 -3.94
N PHE A 76 -2.33 -5.23 -3.15
CA PHE A 76 -1.44 -6.36 -2.90
C PHE A 76 -1.52 -7.43 -4.01
N LEU A 77 -0.37 -7.85 -4.55
CA LEU A 77 -0.30 -8.75 -5.70
C LEU A 77 -0.47 -10.24 -5.32
N ASP A 78 -0.44 -10.59 -4.04
CA ASP A 78 -0.54 -11.98 -3.55
C ASP A 78 -1.98 -12.38 -3.20
N GLU A 79 -2.97 -11.90 -3.95
CA GLU A 79 -4.38 -12.31 -3.83
C GLU A 79 -4.77 -13.43 -4.80
N ARG A 80 -3.90 -14.44 -4.98
CA ARG A 80 -4.36 -15.76 -5.46
C ARG A 80 -5.16 -16.51 -4.39
N ASN A 81 -6.14 -15.84 -3.77
CA ASN A 81 -7.41 -16.43 -3.34
C ASN A 81 -8.39 -15.34 -2.85
N LYS A 82 -8.98 -14.56 -3.76
CA LYS A 82 -10.38 -14.12 -3.67
C LYS A 82 -10.85 -13.57 -5.02
N GLY A 83 -11.58 -14.42 -5.77
CA GLY A 83 -12.29 -14.02 -6.99
C GLY A 83 -11.75 -14.64 -8.28
N LEU A 84 -11.47 -15.95 -8.30
CA LEU A 84 -11.63 -16.70 -9.55
C LEU A 84 -13.10 -16.53 -9.97
N LEU A 85 -13.28 -15.89 -11.13
CA LEU A 85 -14.45 -15.99 -12.00
C LEU A 85 -15.77 -15.55 -11.36
N VAL A 86 -16.23 -14.36 -11.78
CA VAL A 86 -17.67 -14.11 -11.89
C VAL A 86 -18.21 -15.17 -12.86
N GLU A 87 -18.72 -16.28 -12.31
CA GLU A 87 -19.66 -17.15 -13.00
C GLU A 87 -21.05 -16.55 -12.86
N GLN A 88 -21.53 -15.92 -13.94
CA GLN A 88 -22.86 -16.03 -14.57
C GLN A 88 -23.16 -14.80 -15.43
#